data_AF-A0A1Y1UQP6-F1
#
_entry.id   AF-A0A1Y1UQP6-F1
#
_cell.length_a   1.000
_cell.length_b   1.000
_cell.length_c   1.000
_cell.angle_alpha   90.00
_cell.angle_beta   90.00
_cell.angle_gamma   90.00
#
_symmetry.space_group_name_H-M   'P 1'
#
loop_
_entity.id
_entity.type
_entity.pdbx_description
1 polymer ?
#
loop_
_entity_poly.entity_id
_entity_poly.type
_entity_poly.pdbx_seq_one_letter_code
_entity_poly.pdbx_strand_id
1 'polypeptide(L)'
;MDYDKKIVFRNITFYNYNNNNNQYSNLFVFDFMDKENRSTIEFDNCTFNKVKGIIHNFHISCEKKGQKTPQVIFRNTKFINSGIVFLAYHTTQQYNKYNSLDCFHIVFENCIFDDINAIGQLVHGDVTFNNCTFNNLKKGSEYSDSLFESDAENNKVIIKNSKITNIILDNNIPFFELYKSYLM
;
A
#
# COMPACT_ATOMS: atom_id res chain seq x y z
N MET A 1 -18.87 0.17 13.96
CA MET A 1 -18.91 -1.26 13.61
C MET A 1 -17.62 -1.84 14.12
N ASP A 2 -17.71 -2.81 15.01
CA ASP A 2 -16.55 -3.54 15.52
C ASP A 2 -16.08 -4.52 14.44
N TYR A 3 -14.77 -4.78 14.41
CA TYR A 3 -14.20 -5.80 13.55
C TYR A 3 -14.30 -7.16 14.24
N ASP A 4 -14.69 -8.19 13.50
CA ASP A 4 -14.80 -9.55 14.02
C ASP A 4 -13.43 -10.17 14.24
N LYS A 5 -12.42 -9.74 13.47
CA LYS A 5 -11.06 -10.26 13.53
C LYS A 5 -10.05 -9.12 13.43
N LYS A 6 -9.07 -9.11 14.33
CA LYS A 6 -8.02 -8.09 14.34
C LYS A 6 -6.66 -8.72 14.60
N ILE A 7 -5.70 -8.45 13.72
CA ILE A 7 -4.29 -8.82 13.87
C ILE A 7 -3.49 -7.54 14.11
N VAL A 8 -2.63 -7.54 15.13
CA VAL A 8 -1.80 -6.38 15.48
C VAL A 8 -0.34 -6.81 15.61
N PHE A 9 0.53 -6.16 14.85
CA PHE A 9 1.98 -6.22 14.98
C PHE A 9 2.45 -4.93 15.64
N ARG A 10 3.17 -5.01 16.76
CA ARG A 10 3.62 -3.83 17.51
C ARG A 10 5.07 -3.92 17.92
N ASN A 11 5.83 -2.84 17.71
CA ASN A 11 7.24 -2.74 18.09
C ASN A 11 8.13 -3.82 17.44
N ILE A 12 7.86 -4.17 16.18
CA ILE A 12 8.59 -5.23 15.45
C ILE A 12 9.45 -4.62 14.36
N THR A 13 10.68 -5.12 14.23
CA THR A 13 11.55 -4.85 13.09
C THR A 13 11.65 -6.08 12.19
N PHE A 14 11.15 -5.97 10.96
CA PHE A 14 11.35 -6.93 9.89
C PHE A 14 12.57 -6.52 9.08
N TYR A 15 13.57 -7.38 8.95
CA TYR A 15 14.82 -7.00 8.30
C TYR A 15 15.44 -8.09 7.44
N ASN A 16 16.20 -7.66 6.42
CA ASN A 16 17.04 -8.51 5.57
C ASN A 16 16.29 -9.65 4.87
N TYR A 17 15.06 -9.38 4.44
CA TYR A 17 14.31 -10.31 3.60
C TYR A 17 14.80 -10.19 2.15
N ASN A 18 15.33 -11.29 1.61
CA ASN A 18 15.78 -11.39 0.23
C ASN A 18 15.46 -12.79 -0.31
N ASN A 19 14.51 -12.88 -1.24
CA ASN A 19 14.17 -14.14 -1.89
C ASN A 19 14.95 -14.31 -3.20
N ASN A 20 16.27 -14.47 -3.13
CA ASN A 20 17.14 -14.71 -4.30
C ASN A 20 16.97 -13.69 -5.44
N ASN A 21 16.78 -12.40 -5.11
CA ASN A 21 16.48 -11.34 -6.07
C ASN A 21 15.18 -11.54 -6.87
N ASN A 22 14.30 -12.45 -6.45
CA ASN A 22 12.94 -12.50 -6.96
C ASN A 22 12.18 -11.28 -6.43
N GLN A 23 12.09 -10.25 -7.27
CA GLN A 23 11.36 -9.02 -6.98
C GLN A 23 9.84 -9.21 -6.83
N TYR A 24 9.30 -10.35 -7.28
CA TYR A 24 7.90 -10.75 -7.13
C TYR A 24 7.63 -11.44 -5.78
N SER A 25 8.66 -11.61 -4.96
CA SER A 25 8.50 -12.20 -3.64
C SER A 25 7.76 -11.27 -2.69
N ASN A 26 6.92 -11.86 -1.84
CA ASN A 26 6.10 -11.14 -0.88
C ASN A 26 6.58 -11.48 0.53
N LEU A 27 6.82 -10.48 1.38
CA LEU A 27 7.04 -10.72 2.81
C LEU A 27 5.73 -11.13 3.49
N PHE A 28 4.66 -10.39 3.21
CA PHE A 28 3.31 -10.68 3.68
C PHE A 28 2.35 -10.86 2.52
N VAL A 29 1.53 -11.90 2.60
CA VAL A 29 0.37 -12.12 1.75
C VAL A 29 -0.86 -12.19 2.65
N PHE A 30 -1.87 -11.37 2.36
CA PHE A 30 -3.10 -11.32 3.13
C PHE A 30 -4.31 -11.50 2.21
N ASP A 31 -5.07 -12.55 2.46
CA ASP A 31 -6.31 -12.87 1.75
C ASP A 31 -7.53 -12.39 2.54
N PHE A 32 -8.14 -11.29 2.10
CA PHE A 32 -9.39 -10.76 2.63
C PHE A 32 -10.57 -11.43 1.91
N MET A 33 -10.84 -12.69 2.30
CA MET A 33 -11.87 -13.54 1.70
C MET A 33 -13.30 -13.27 2.22
N ASP A 34 -13.44 -12.46 3.27
CA ASP A 34 -14.75 -12.09 3.80
C ASP A 34 -15.40 -11.02 2.90
N LYS A 35 -16.57 -11.34 2.33
CA LYS A 35 -17.32 -10.41 1.47
C LYS A 35 -17.68 -9.10 2.17
N GLU A 36 -17.69 -9.10 3.51
CA GLU A 36 -17.99 -7.93 4.34
C GLU A 36 -16.73 -7.24 4.90
N ASN A 37 -15.54 -7.80 4.63
CA ASN A 37 -14.24 -7.29 5.07
C ASN A 37 -14.17 -6.90 6.56
N ARG A 38 -14.80 -7.67 7.45
CA ARG A 38 -14.85 -7.35 8.90
C ARG A 38 -13.55 -7.71 9.64
N SER A 39 -12.42 -7.60 8.94
CA SER A 39 -11.10 -7.91 9.47
C SER A 39 -10.18 -6.69 9.37
N THR A 40 -9.31 -6.52 10.36
CA THR A 40 -8.26 -5.48 10.35
C THR A 40 -6.89 -6.08 10.59
N ILE A 41 -5.91 -5.49 9.92
CA ILE A 41 -4.49 -5.70 10.19
C ILE A 41 -3.90 -4.35 10.58
N GLU A 42 -3.22 -4.30 11.73
CA GLU A 42 -2.54 -3.11 12.21
C GLU A 42 -1.04 -3.36 12.40
N PHE A 43 -0.22 -2.45 11.90
CA PHE A 43 1.20 -2.35 12.20
C PHE A 43 1.45 -1.06 12.96
N ASP A 44 1.93 -1.15 14.20
CA ASP A 44 2.08 -0.03 15.12
C ASP A 44 3.52 0.05 15.63
N ASN A 45 4.22 1.14 15.28
CA ASN A 45 5.64 1.32 15.59
C ASN A 45 6.50 0.17 15.04
N CYS A 46 6.24 -0.24 13.81
CA CYS A 46 7.01 -1.28 13.12
C CYS A 46 8.08 -0.67 12.21
N THR A 47 9.12 -1.44 11.89
CA THR A 47 10.15 -1.05 10.92
C THR A 47 10.39 -2.18 9.93
N PHE A 48 10.37 -1.85 8.64
CA PHE A 48 10.74 -2.73 7.53
C PHE A 48 12.02 -2.18 6.92
N ASN A 49 13.12 -2.93 7.04
CA ASN A 49 14.45 -2.46 6.65
C ASN A 49 15.18 -3.49 5.80
N LYS A 50 15.67 -3.11 4.62
CA LYS A 50 16.32 -4.04 3.69
C LYS A 50 15.41 -5.22 3.33
N VAL A 51 14.13 -4.95 3.07
CA VAL A 51 13.16 -5.93 2.58
C VAL A 51 13.10 -5.79 1.07
N LYS A 52 13.59 -6.80 0.32
CA LYS A 52 13.48 -6.83 -1.14
C LYS A 52 12.13 -7.41 -1.58
N GLY A 53 11.66 -7.03 -2.77
CA GLY A 53 10.37 -7.46 -3.31
C GLY A 53 9.20 -6.63 -2.78
N ILE A 54 8.00 -7.22 -2.73
CA ILE A 54 6.77 -6.61 -2.23
C ILE A 54 6.66 -6.89 -0.72
N ILE A 55 6.49 -5.83 0.09
CA ILE A 55 6.37 -6.02 1.54
C ILE A 55 4.98 -6.56 1.89
N HIS A 56 3.92 -5.94 1.36
CA HIS A 56 2.55 -6.33 1.64
C HIS A 56 1.76 -6.56 0.35
N ASN A 57 1.23 -7.77 0.19
CA ASN A 57 0.34 -8.11 -0.92
C ASN A 57 -1.06 -8.43 -0.39
N PHE A 58 -2.03 -7.62 -0.78
CA PHE A 58 -3.41 -7.67 -0.32
C PHE A 58 -4.32 -8.21 -1.43
N HIS A 59 -4.88 -9.39 -1.21
CA HIS A 59 -5.87 -9.98 -2.09
C HIS A 59 -7.26 -9.72 -1.51
N ILE A 60 -8.12 -9.04 -2.26
CA ILE A 60 -9.39 -8.51 -1.76
C ILE A 60 -10.56 -9.24 -2.45
N SER A 61 -11.56 -9.69 -1.68
CA SER A 61 -12.76 -10.33 -2.25
C SER A 61 -14.07 -9.64 -1.85
N CYS A 62 -14.02 -8.42 -1.33
CA CYS A 62 -15.21 -7.71 -0.88
C CYS A 62 -16.11 -7.27 -2.02
N GLU A 63 -17.40 -7.51 -1.85
CA GLU A 63 -18.44 -7.21 -2.86
C GLU A 63 -19.50 -6.22 -2.33
N LYS A 64 -19.36 -5.71 -1.09
CA LYS A 64 -20.35 -4.82 -0.46
C LYS A 64 -19.82 -3.42 -0.21
N LYS A 65 -20.56 -2.40 -0.66
CA LYS A 65 -20.33 -0.97 -0.36
C LYS A 65 -20.48 -0.66 1.13
N GLY A 66 -19.74 0.35 1.58
CA GLY A 66 -20.08 1.11 2.78
C GLY A 66 -19.26 0.74 4.02
N GLN A 67 -18.06 0.19 3.84
CA GLN A 67 -17.14 0.10 4.96
C GLN A 67 -16.62 1.48 5.33
N LYS A 68 -16.81 1.84 6.60
CA LYS A 68 -16.41 3.15 7.14
C LYS A 68 -15.04 3.14 7.81
N THR A 69 -14.48 1.95 8.02
CA THR A 69 -13.31 1.75 8.86
C THR A 69 -12.21 1.09 8.03
N PRO A 70 -10.92 1.43 8.21
CA PRO A 70 -9.84 0.88 7.39
C PRO A 70 -9.57 -0.61 7.64
N GLN A 71 -9.21 -1.37 6.61
CA GLN A 71 -8.89 -2.81 6.72
C GLN A 71 -7.41 -3.00 7.05
N VAL A 72 -6.56 -2.07 6.63
CA VAL A 72 -5.13 -2.12 6.90
C VAL A 72 -4.68 -0.77 7.43
N ILE A 73 -3.98 -0.78 8.57
CA ILE A 73 -3.53 0.44 9.22
C ILE A 73 -2.05 0.32 9.59
N PHE A 74 -1.26 1.29 9.16
CA PHE A 74 0.13 1.48 9.55
C PHE A 74 0.24 2.76 10.38
N ARG A 75 0.74 2.65 11.61
CA ARG A 75 0.96 3.78 12.52
C ARG A 75 2.42 3.84 12.93
N ASN A 76 3.01 5.03 12.85
CA ASN A 76 4.40 5.28 13.25
C ASN A 76 5.39 4.27 12.61
N THR A 77 5.07 3.79 11.41
CA THR A 77 5.78 2.68 10.76
C THR A 77 6.80 3.21 9.77
N LYS A 78 7.95 2.54 9.68
CA LYS A 78 9.06 2.96 8.82
C LYS A 78 9.35 1.91 7.76
N PHE A 79 9.49 2.34 6.52
CA PHE A 79 9.93 1.55 5.38
C PHE A 79 11.24 2.15 4.88
N ILE A 80 12.34 1.41 5.02
CA ILE A 80 13.69 1.93 4.81
C ILE A 80 14.50 0.98 3.93
N ASN A 81 15.19 1.49 2.90
CA ASN A 81 16.08 0.70 2.02
C ASN A 81 15.37 -0.56 1.48
N SER A 82 14.12 -0.44 1.06
CA SER A 82 13.24 -1.58 0.81
C SER A 82 12.61 -1.53 -0.58
N GLY A 83 11.98 -2.61 -1.00
CA GLY A 83 11.31 -2.72 -2.29
C GLY A 83 10.00 -1.95 -2.34
N ILE A 84 8.95 -2.64 -2.78
CA ILE A 84 7.62 -2.08 -2.98
C ILE A 84 6.83 -2.22 -1.68
N VAL A 85 6.29 -1.13 -1.13
CA VAL A 85 5.60 -1.22 0.18
C VAL A 85 4.32 -2.03 0.08
N PHE A 86 3.48 -1.80 -0.93
CA PHE A 86 2.29 -2.62 -1.08
C PHE A 86 1.82 -2.86 -2.52
N LEU A 87 1.03 -3.92 -2.66
CA LEU A 87 0.18 -4.21 -3.80
C LEU A 87 -1.21 -4.57 -3.27
N ALA A 88 -2.26 -3.96 -3.82
CA ALA A 88 -3.65 -4.23 -3.44
C ALA A 88 -4.53 -4.41 -4.67
N TYR A 89 -5.18 -5.57 -4.79
CA TYR A 89 -6.06 -5.88 -5.90
C TYR A 89 -7.22 -6.79 -5.48
N HIS A 90 -8.32 -6.70 -6.22
CA HIS A 90 -9.44 -7.60 -6.09
C HIS A 90 -9.14 -8.94 -6.77
N THR A 91 -9.47 -10.06 -6.11
CA THR A 91 -9.22 -11.42 -6.61
C THR A 91 -9.98 -11.73 -7.90
N THR A 92 -11.09 -11.04 -8.14
CA THR A 92 -11.87 -11.10 -9.38
C THR A 92 -11.56 -9.91 -10.28
N GLN A 93 -10.96 -10.16 -11.44
CA GLN A 93 -10.41 -9.15 -12.37
C GLN A 93 -11.39 -8.06 -12.82
N GLN A 94 -12.70 -8.34 -12.88
CA GLN A 94 -13.69 -7.34 -13.28
C GLN A 94 -13.71 -6.12 -12.35
N TYR A 95 -13.52 -6.34 -11.03
CA TYR A 95 -13.51 -5.28 -10.02
C TYR A 95 -12.21 -4.47 -10.00
N ASN A 96 -11.17 -4.95 -10.67
CA ASN A 96 -9.91 -4.23 -10.89
C ASN A 96 -10.00 -3.25 -12.06
N LYS A 97 -11.07 -3.28 -12.86
CA LYS A 97 -11.31 -2.30 -13.94
C LYS A 97 -12.35 -1.27 -13.53
N TYR A 98 -13.41 -1.76 -12.89
CA TYR A 98 -14.53 -0.98 -12.42
C TYR A 98 -14.58 -1.12 -10.91
N ASN A 99 -13.93 -0.22 -10.17
CA ASN A 99 -14.15 -0.19 -8.73
C ASN A 99 -15.60 0.23 -8.52
N SER A 100 -16.38 -0.68 -7.96
CA SER A 100 -17.79 -0.42 -7.73
C SER A 100 -18.12 -0.32 -6.26
N LEU A 101 -17.19 -0.48 -5.32
CA LEU A 101 -17.58 -0.68 -3.92
C LEU A 101 -16.51 -0.10 -2.97
N ASP A 102 -16.86 0.96 -2.22
CA ASP A 102 -16.04 1.50 -1.11
C ASP A 102 -15.92 0.44 0.01
N CYS A 103 -15.07 -0.57 -0.18
CA CYS A 103 -15.01 -1.77 0.65
C CYS A 103 -13.61 -2.19 1.08
N PHE A 104 -12.56 -1.48 0.67
CA PHE A 104 -11.21 -1.71 1.17
C PHE A 104 -10.47 -0.39 1.30
N HIS A 105 -9.86 -0.15 2.47
CA HIS A 105 -9.15 1.08 2.75
C HIS A 105 -7.86 0.81 3.52
N ILE A 106 -6.75 1.32 2.99
CA ILE A 106 -5.42 1.29 3.61
C ILE A 106 -5.12 2.68 4.17
N VAL A 107 -4.67 2.74 5.43
CA VAL A 107 -4.27 4.01 6.07
C VAL A 107 -2.83 3.93 6.56
N PHE A 108 -2.04 4.94 6.20
CA PHE A 108 -0.72 5.20 6.74
C PHE A 108 -0.76 6.49 7.58
N GLU A 109 -0.45 6.40 8.87
CA GLU A 109 -0.41 7.51 9.81
C GLU A 109 0.99 7.67 10.39
N ASN A 110 1.58 8.86 10.26
CA ASN A 110 2.92 9.16 10.79
C ASN A 110 4.01 8.19 10.27
N CYS A 111 3.89 7.74 9.02
CA CYS A 111 4.81 6.77 8.45
C CYS A 111 5.98 7.44 7.72
N ILE A 112 7.10 6.72 7.63
CA ILE A 112 8.30 7.15 6.91
C ILE A 112 8.58 6.17 5.78
N PHE A 113 8.77 6.70 4.59
CA PHE A 113 9.16 6.00 3.38
C PHE A 113 10.50 6.59 2.94
N ASP A 114 11.60 5.86 3.15
CA ASP A 114 12.96 6.36 2.91
C ASP A 114 13.79 5.36 2.11
N ASP A 115 14.31 5.78 0.97
CA ASP A 115 15.09 4.93 0.05
C ASP A 115 14.35 3.63 -0.30
N ILE A 116 13.09 3.76 -0.74
CA ILE A 116 12.29 2.63 -1.23
C ILE A 116 12.15 2.65 -2.75
N ASN A 117 11.94 1.47 -3.33
CA ASN A 117 11.80 1.30 -4.78
C ASN A 117 10.48 1.87 -5.33
N ALA A 118 9.39 1.71 -4.57
CA ALA A 118 8.07 2.25 -4.90
C ALA A 118 7.17 2.23 -3.65
N ILE A 119 6.22 3.15 -3.60
CA ILE A 119 5.18 3.16 -2.57
C ILE A 119 4.24 1.98 -2.81
N GLY A 120 3.80 1.76 -4.04
CA GLY A 120 2.94 0.61 -4.36
C GLY A 120 1.98 0.82 -5.50
N GLN A 121 1.17 -0.21 -5.73
CA GLN A 121 0.10 -0.22 -6.73
C GLN A 121 -1.24 -0.51 -6.04
N LEU A 122 -2.21 0.38 -6.29
CA LEU A 122 -3.59 0.29 -5.81
C LEU A 122 -4.50 -0.01 -7.00
N VAL A 123 -4.82 -1.28 -7.22
CA VAL A 123 -5.74 -1.71 -8.29
C VAL A 123 -7.17 -1.81 -7.75
N HIS A 124 -7.36 -1.83 -6.43
CA HIS A 124 -8.70 -1.83 -5.83
C HIS A 124 -8.70 -1.22 -4.42
N GLY A 125 -9.64 -0.32 -4.17
CA GLY A 125 -9.88 0.28 -2.86
C GLY A 125 -9.37 1.71 -2.75
N ASP A 126 -9.30 2.19 -1.52
CA ASP A 126 -8.84 3.54 -1.18
C ASP A 126 -7.51 3.47 -0.39
N VAL A 127 -6.71 4.52 -0.49
CA VAL A 127 -5.50 4.69 0.34
C VAL A 127 -5.43 6.11 0.91
N THR A 128 -4.97 6.22 2.15
CA THR A 128 -4.73 7.51 2.80
C THR A 128 -3.35 7.56 3.44
N PHE A 129 -2.59 8.60 3.09
CA PHE A 129 -1.33 8.96 3.71
C PHE A 129 -1.54 10.24 4.53
N ASN A 130 -1.40 10.14 5.84
CA ASN A 130 -1.60 11.24 6.77
C ASN A 130 -0.36 11.47 7.61
N ASN A 131 0.21 12.68 7.53
CA ASN A 131 1.43 13.05 8.24
C ASN A 131 2.61 12.12 7.93
N CYS A 132 2.73 11.69 6.67
CA CYS A 132 3.79 10.80 6.22
C CYS A 132 4.98 11.60 5.67
N THR A 133 6.17 11.00 5.70
CA THR A 133 7.36 11.54 5.04
C THR A 133 7.81 10.58 3.94
N PHE A 134 7.94 11.11 2.72
CA PHE A 134 8.47 10.43 1.56
C PHE A 134 9.82 11.06 1.21
N ASN A 135 10.89 10.28 1.33
CA ASN A 135 12.25 10.76 1.17
C ASN A 135 13.08 9.79 0.32
N ASN A 136 13.97 10.32 -0.52
CA ASN A 136 14.92 9.53 -1.30
C ASN A 136 14.28 8.38 -2.11
N LEU A 137 13.04 8.57 -2.59
CA LEU A 137 12.38 7.54 -3.39
C LEU A 137 13.12 7.37 -4.72
N LYS A 138 13.41 6.13 -5.10
CA LYS A 138 14.09 5.75 -6.34
C LYS A 138 13.26 4.71 -7.04
N LYS A 139 12.90 4.90 -8.31
CA LYS A 139 12.17 3.84 -9.03
C LYS A 139 13.06 2.61 -9.19
N GLY A 140 12.56 1.45 -8.73
CA GLY A 140 13.10 0.15 -9.15
C GLY A 140 12.74 -0.14 -10.61
N SER A 141 13.61 -0.83 -11.34
CA SER A 141 13.59 -0.89 -12.82
C SER A 141 12.36 -1.51 -13.49
N GLU A 142 11.39 -2.14 -12.79
CA GLU A 142 10.60 -3.20 -13.45
C GLU A 142 9.08 -3.26 -13.17
N TYR A 143 8.48 -2.34 -12.39
CA TYR A 143 7.11 -2.61 -11.89
C TYR A 143 6.02 -1.54 -12.05
N SER A 144 6.37 -0.29 -12.27
CA SER A 144 5.38 0.77 -12.46
C SER A 144 6.02 1.89 -13.25
N ASP A 145 5.26 2.54 -14.12
CA ASP A 145 5.71 3.76 -14.78
C ASP A 145 5.82 4.94 -13.81
N SER A 146 5.45 4.74 -12.53
CA SER A 146 5.47 5.74 -11.46
C SER A 146 5.99 5.23 -10.10
N LEU A 147 6.16 6.11 -9.09
CA LEU A 147 6.46 5.69 -7.71
C LEU A 147 5.22 5.19 -6.95
N PHE A 148 4.03 5.60 -7.39
CA PHE A 148 2.74 5.14 -6.91
C PHE A 148 1.76 5.10 -8.07
N GLU A 149 1.09 3.97 -8.23
CA GLU A 149 0.12 3.75 -9.29
C GLU A 149 -1.26 3.42 -8.70
N SER A 150 -2.31 4.02 -9.24
CA SER A 150 -3.69 3.63 -8.98
C SER A 150 -4.40 3.32 -10.30
N ASP A 151 -4.75 2.05 -10.51
CA ASP A 151 -5.27 1.53 -11.78
C ASP A 151 -6.64 0.88 -11.61
N ALA A 152 -7.62 1.68 -11.19
CA ALA A 152 -9.05 1.36 -11.31
C ALA A 152 -9.90 2.62 -11.23
N GLU A 153 -11.10 2.57 -11.83
CA GLU A 153 -12.11 3.62 -11.65
C GLU A 153 -12.34 3.90 -10.17
N ASN A 154 -12.58 5.14 -9.73
CA ASN A 154 -13.03 5.50 -8.38
C ASN A 154 -12.13 5.17 -7.18
N ASN A 155 -10.92 4.62 -7.37
CA ASN A 155 -9.96 4.55 -6.27
C ASN A 155 -9.68 5.97 -5.75
N LYS A 156 -9.70 6.14 -4.42
CA LYS A 156 -9.34 7.41 -3.78
C LYS A 156 -7.96 7.32 -3.17
N VAL A 157 -7.10 8.23 -3.60
CA VAL A 157 -5.76 8.43 -3.04
C VAL A 157 -5.78 9.75 -2.30
N ILE A 158 -5.61 9.71 -0.98
CA ILE A 158 -5.61 10.92 -0.14
C ILE A 158 -4.20 11.13 0.42
N ILE A 159 -3.61 12.30 0.18
CA ILE A 159 -2.32 12.67 0.75
C ILE A 159 -2.46 13.99 1.47
N LYS A 160 -2.42 13.95 2.80
CA LYS A 160 -2.59 15.14 3.64
C LYS A 160 -1.51 15.26 4.70
N ASN A 161 -1.17 16.51 5.01
CA ASN A 161 -0.15 16.87 6.02
C ASN A 161 1.20 16.15 5.81
N SER A 162 1.47 15.66 4.60
CA SER A 162 2.63 14.82 4.32
C SER A 162 3.70 15.62 3.61
N LYS A 163 4.96 15.20 3.77
CA LYS A 163 6.13 15.84 3.19
C LYS A 163 6.77 14.94 2.14
N ILE A 164 7.04 15.49 0.97
CA ILE A 164 7.76 14.82 -0.11
C ILE A 164 9.07 15.59 -0.31
N THR A 165 10.22 14.92 -0.17
CA THR A 165 11.55 15.54 -0.30
C THR A 165 12.54 14.64 -1.02
N ASN A 166 13.53 15.24 -1.68
CA ASN A 166 14.68 14.53 -2.25
C ASN A 166 14.29 13.36 -3.16
N ILE A 167 13.34 13.59 -4.06
CA ILE A 167 12.89 12.56 -4.98
C ILE A 167 13.85 12.57 -6.17
N ILE A 168 14.53 11.44 -6.37
CA ILE A 168 15.48 11.25 -7.47
C ILE A 168 14.80 10.31 -8.46
N LEU A 169 14.13 10.92 -9.44
CA LEU A 169 13.50 10.20 -10.54
C LEU A 169 14.50 10.17 -11.70
N ASP A 170 14.85 8.97 -12.18
CA ASP A 170 15.50 8.85 -13.48
C ASP A 170 14.51 9.29 -14.59
N ASN A 171 15.06 9.79 -15.70
CA ASN A 171 14.36 10.51 -16.76
C ASN A 171 12.92 10.02 -17.06
N ASN A 172 11.94 10.94 -16.93
CA ASN A 172 10.55 10.83 -17.37
C ASN A 172 9.59 9.90 -16.61
N ILE A 173 9.93 9.48 -15.39
CA ILE A 173 9.02 8.68 -14.55
C ILE A 173 8.11 9.62 -13.72
N PRO A 174 6.77 9.58 -13.86
CA PRO A 174 5.87 10.31 -12.98
C PRO A 174 5.97 9.87 -11.51
N PHE A 175 5.74 10.79 -10.58
CA PHE A 175 5.61 10.41 -9.17
C PHE A 175 4.34 9.59 -8.93
N PHE A 176 3.21 10.08 -9.46
CA PHE A 176 1.90 9.44 -9.38
C PHE A 176 1.38 9.15 -10.78
N GLU A 177 0.86 7.95 -10.98
CA GLU A 177 0.04 7.60 -12.13
C GLU A 177 -1.35 7.19 -11.66
N LEU A 178 -2.37 7.88 -12.17
CA LEU A 178 -3.75 7.74 -11.71
C LEU A 178 -4.63 7.49 -12.93
N TYR A 179 -5.07 6.25 -13.10
CA TYR A 179 -6.00 5.89 -14.15
C TYR A 179 -7.41 5.87 -13.59
N LYS A 180 -8.25 6.82 -14.06
CA LYS A 180 -9.66 7.00 -13.62
C LYS A 180 -9.85 7.04 -12.09
N SER A 181 -8.80 7.42 -11.38
CA SER A 181 -8.70 7.53 -9.92
C SER A 181 -8.69 9.00 -9.51
N TYR A 182 -8.98 9.27 -8.24
CA TYR A 182 -8.99 10.64 -7.70
C TYR A 182 -7.84 10.84 -6.70
N LEU A 183 -7.07 11.92 -6.89
CA LEU A 183 -6.14 12.44 -5.88
C LEU A 183 -6.81 13.58 -5.12
N MET A 184 -6.80 13.51 -3.79
CA MET A 184 -7.38 14.52 -2.90
C MET A 184 -6.43 14.92 -1.78
#